data_AF-A0A381NF57-F1
#
_entry.id   AF-A0A381NF57-F1
#
_cell.length_a   1.000
_cell.length_b   1.000
_cell.length_c   1.000
_cell.angle_alpha   90.00
_cell.angle_beta   90.00
_cell.angle_gamma   90.00
#
_symmetry.space_group_name_H-M   'P 1'
#
loop_
_entity.id
_entity.type
_entity.pdbx_description
1 polymer ?
#
loop_
_entity_poly.entity_id
_entity_poly.type
_entity_poly.pdbx_seq_one_letter_code
_entity_poly.pdbx_strand_id
1 'polypeptide(L)'
;MDDVGNWEPNAPPLSDVHREVLDVAIKALSRPQLGLSAEQQDSIRQAVRASAESWTDFAQSQSSSVVVNWIRALTRAEMVLPGFELGARSPVIALVRLLKQRGEYPDDLTGWVKANTDNRFLPYGSLLDRL
;
A
#
# COMPACT_ATOMS: atom_id res chain seq x y z
N MET A 1 -10.91 12.81 29.24
CA MET A 1 -11.01 13.30 27.86
C MET A 1 -10.48 12.19 26.99
N ASP A 2 -11.45 11.47 26.48
CA ASP A 2 -11.39 10.19 25.82
C ASP A 2 -10.71 10.31 24.45
N ASP A 3 -9.65 9.57 24.23
CA ASP A 3 -9.15 9.26 22.89
C ASP A 3 -8.95 7.74 22.82
N VAL A 4 -10.09 7.04 22.74
CA VAL A 4 -10.11 5.63 22.36
C VAL A 4 -10.09 5.60 20.83
N GLY A 5 -8.94 5.93 20.26
CA GLY A 5 -8.59 5.50 18.92
C GLY A 5 -8.62 3.98 18.92
N ASN A 6 -9.58 3.40 18.22
CA ASN A 6 -9.86 1.97 18.15
C ASN A 6 -8.65 1.20 17.54
N TRP A 7 -7.65 0.95 18.39
CA TRP A 7 -6.42 0.24 18.09
C TRP A 7 -6.75 -1.24 17.88
N GLU A 8 -6.44 -1.80 16.70
CA GLU A 8 -6.41 -3.25 16.52
C GLU A 8 -5.06 -3.78 17.02
N PRO A 9 -5.00 -4.50 18.16
CA PRO A 9 -3.75 -4.82 18.87
C PRO A 9 -2.83 -5.84 18.19
N ASN A 10 -3.20 -6.34 17.01
CA ASN A 10 -2.64 -7.59 16.48
C ASN A 10 -1.88 -7.46 15.15
N ALA A 11 -1.78 -6.27 14.55
CA ALA A 11 -0.88 -6.07 13.42
C ALA A 11 0.48 -5.58 13.94
N PRO A 12 1.61 -6.24 13.62
CA PRO A 12 2.93 -5.75 14.00
C PRO A 12 3.15 -4.36 13.39
N PRO A 13 3.84 -3.44 14.09
CA PRO A 13 4.12 -2.12 13.55
C PRO A 13 4.94 -2.24 12.26
N LEU A 14 4.64 -1.36 11.30
CA LEU A 14 5.45 -1.22 10.09
C LEU A 14 6.89 -0.86 10.48
N SER A 15 7.85 -1.44 9.79
CA SER A 15 9.26 -1.47 10.19
C SER A 15 10.16 -1.65 8.97
N ASP A 16 11.47 -1.62 9.16
CA ASP A 16 12.45 -1.77 8.07
C ASP A 16 12.31 -3.10 7.32
N VAL A 17 11.92 -4.18 8.00
CA VAL A 17 11.61 -5.47 7.34
C VAL A 17 10.60 -5.26 6.22
N HIS A 18 9.52 -4.52 6.48
CA HIS A 18 8.49 -4.25 5.48
C HIS A 18 9.03 -3.38 4.32
N ARG A 19 9.98 -2.48 4.57
CA ARG A 19 10.66 -1.69 3.52
C ARG A 19 11.49 -2.61 2.61
N GLU A 20 12.24 -3.52 3.20
CA GLU A 20 13.07 -4.49 2.47
C GLU A 20 12.21 -5.38 1.58
N VAL A 21 11.09 -5.88 2.09
CA VAL A 21 10.17 -6.69 1.26
C VAL A 21 9.60 -5.87 0.11
N LEU A 22 9.21 -4.61 0.35
CA LEU A 22 8.74 -3.71 -0.71
C LEU A 22 9.83 -3.43 -1.76
N ASP A 23 11.09 -3.25 -1.36
CA ASP A 23 12.22 -3.05 -2.29
C ASP A 23 12.43 -4.27 -3.21
N VAL A 24 12.36 -5.48 -2.65
CA VAL A 24 12.40 -6.72 -3.45
C VAL A 24 11.24 -6.75 -4.45
N ALA A 25 10.02 -6.43 -4.00
CA ALA A 25 8.83 -6.40 -4.85
C ALA A 25 8.94 -5.37 -5.99
N ILE A 26 9.46 -4.18 -5.71
CA ILE A 26 9.65 -3.10 -6.71
C ILE A 26 10.57 -3.56 -7.85
N LYS A 27 11.63 -4.32 -7.53
CA LYS A 27 12.59 -4.84 -8.52
C LYS A 27 12.01 -5.97 -9.39
N ALA A 28 10.84 -6.50 -9.03
CA ALA A 28 10.28 -7.72 -9.60
C ALA A 28 8.78 -7.62 -9.94
N LEU A 29 8.26 -6.42 -10.24
CA LEU A 29 6.83 -6.16 -10.54
C LEU A 29 6.22 -7.06 -11.65
N SER A 30 7.05 -7.50 -12.60
CA SER A 30 6.65 -8.37 -13.72
C SER A 30 6.82 -9.86 -13.44
N ARG A 31 7.46 -10.23 -12.32
CA ARG A 31 7.66 -11.64 -11.96
C ARG A 31 6.41 -12.21 -11.28
N PRO A 32 6.16 -13.53 -11.39
CA PRO A 32 5.16 -14.20 -10.57
C PRO A 32 5.39 -13.90 -9.09
N GLN A 33 4.32 -13.61 -8.35
CA GLN A 33 4.36 -13.34 -6.90
C GLN A 33 5.39 -12.26 -6.50
N LEU A 34 5.73 -11.35 -7.43
CA LEU A 34 6.73 -10.29 -7.22
C LEU A 34 8.13 -10.81 -6.85
N GLY A 35 8.44 -12.08 -7.14
CA GLY A 35 9.70 -12.70 -6.73
C GLY A 35 9.88 -12.83 -5.21
N LEU A 36 8.80 -12.68 -4.44
CA LEU A 36 8.81 -12.76 -2.98
C LEU A 36 8.82 -14.22 -2.50
N SER A 37 9.63 -14.53 -1.49
CA SER A 37 9.55 -15.79 -0.76
C SER A 37 8.22 -15.91 0.00
N ALA A 38 7.87 -17.12 0.45
CA ALA A 38 6.65 -17.33 1.24
C ALA A 38 6.62 -16.47 2.53
N GLU A 39 7.77 -16.34 3.22
CA GLU A 39 7.92 -15.52 4.43
C GLU A 39 7.72 -14.03 4.11
N GLN A 40 8.25 -13.56 2.98
CA GLN A 40 8.06 -12.19 2.52
C GLN A 40 6.62 -11.90 2.12
N GLN A 41 5.94 -12.85 1.47
CA GLN A 41 4.51 -12.74 1.18
C GLN A 41 3.69 -12.66 2.45
N ASP A 42 4.01 -13.46 3.48
CA ASP A 42 3.33 -13.40 4.78
C ASP A 42 3.60 -12.06 5.51
N SER A 43 4.84 -11.58 5.49
CA SER A 43 5.21 -10.28 6.05
C SER A 43 4.40 -9.13 5.42
N ILE A 44 4.28 -9.10 4.08
CA ILE A 44 3.44 -8.10 3.41
C ILE A 44 1.95 -8.28 3.73
N ARG A 45 1.43 -9.52 3.88
CA ARG A 45 0.05 -9.77 4.33
C ARG A 45 -0.23 -9.23 5.72
N GLN A 46 0.75 -9.32 6.63
CA GLN A 46 0.62 -8.73 7.96
C GLN A 46 0.67 -7.20 7.88
N ALA A 47 1.58 -6.64 7.08
CA ALA A 47 1.76 -5.20 6.92
C ALA A 47 0.49 -4.48 6.42
N VAL A 48 -0.21 -5.05 5.45
CA VAL A 48 -1.43 -4.43 4.87
C VAL A 48 -2.63 -4.45 5.81
N ARG A 49 -2.54 -5.14 6.95
CA ARG A 49 -3.53 -5.06 8.04
C ARG A 49 -3.34 -3.85 8.94
N ALA A 50 -2.19 -3.16 8.85
CA ALA A 50 -1.97 -1.91 9.57
C ALA A 50 -2.95 -0.83 9.08
N SER A 51 -3.25 0.14 9.95
CA SER A 51 -4.19 1.21 9.61
C SER A 51 -3.64 2.14 8.51
N ALA A 52 -4.54 2.88 7.86
CA ALA A 52 -4.16 3.91 6.90
C ALA A 52 -3.22 4.97 7.51
N GLU A 53 -3.40 5.29 8.80
CA GLU A 53 -2.55 6.21 9.55
C GLU A 53 -1.14 5.63 9.73
N SER A 54 -1.02 4.35 10.11
CA SER A 54 0.29 3.69 10.22
C SER A 54 1.05 3.70 8.89
N TRP A 55 0.36 3.43 7.77
CA TRP A 55 0.97 3.52 6.44
C TRP A 55 1.37 4.95 6.06
N THR A 56 0.58 5.93 6.47
CA THR A 56 0.87 7.35 6.23
C THR A 56 2.11 7.79 7.01
N ASP A 57 2.19 7.48 8.31
CA ASP A 57 3.35 7.75 9.17
C ASP A 57 4.62 7.07 8.65
N PHE A 58 4.50 5.78 8.31
CA PHE A 58 5.61 4.98 7.77
C PHE A 58 6.18 5.54 6.46
N ALA A 59 5.32 6.13 5.62
CA ALA A 59 5.69 6.77 4.37
C ALA A 59 6.04 8.27 4.53
N GLN A 60 5.72 8.90 5.67
CA GLN A 60 5.86 10.33 5.87
C GLN A 60 7.32 10.80 5.76
N SER A 61 8.26 9.99 6.23
CA SER A 61 9.70 10.24 6.15
C SER A 61 10.33 9.91 4.79
N GLN A 62 9.57 9.33 3.86
CA GLN A 62 10.09 8.86 2.57
C GLN A 62 9.89 9.87 1.46
N SER A 63 10.80 9.85 0.49
CA SER A 63 10.65 10.66 -0.73
C SER A 63 9.45 10.18 -1.55
N SER A 64 8.83 11.08 -2.30
CA SER A 64 7.65 10.74 -3.10
C SER A 64 7.94 9.67 -4.14
N SER A 65 9.15 9.63 -4.71
CA SER A 65 9.58 8.56 -5.62
C SER A 65 9.52 7.16 -4.97
N VAL A 66 9.90 7.03 -3.70
CA VAL A 66 9.81 5.77 -2.95
C VAL A 66 8.36 5.40 -2.71
N VAL A 67 7.53 6.36 -2.30
CA VAL A 67 6.10 6.14 -2.07
C VAL A 67 5.37 5.71 -3.35
N VAL A 68 5.71 6.31 -4.50
CA VAL A 68 5.20 5.91 -5.81
C VAL A 68 5.57 4.46 -6.12
N ASN A 69 6.80 4.04 -5.85
CA ASN A 69 7.23 2.67 -6.07
C ASN A 69 6.51 1.67 -5.13
N TRP A 70 6.26 2.04 -3.88
CA TRP A 70 5.45 1.24 -2.96
C TRP A 70 4.01 1.08 -3.44
N ILE A 71 3.38 2.16 -3.94
CA ILE A 71 2.06 2.09 -4.57
C ILE A 71 2.06 1.07 -5.70
N ARG A 72 3.09 1.10 -6.57
CA ARG A 72 3.21 0.15 -7.68
C ARG A 72 3.36 -1.29 -7.20
N ALA A 73 4.20 -1.52 -6.18
CA ALA A 73 4.39 -2.85 -5.59
C ALA A 73 3.11 -3.40 -4.95
N LEU A 74 2.43 -2.63 -4.10
CA LEU A 74 1.21 -3.04 -3.42
C LEU A 74 0.05 -3.27 -4.40
N THR A 75 -0.07 -2.43 -5.43
CA THR A 75 -1.06 -2.62 -6.50
C THR A 75 -0.84 -3.95 -7.22
N ARG A 76 0.41 -4.30 -7.54
CA ARG A 76 0.73 -5.57 -8.19
C ARG A 76 0.57 -6.75 -7.23
N ALA A 77 0.89 -6.59 -5.95
CA ALA A 77 0.76 -7.63 -4.95
C ALA A 77 -0.69 -8.14 -4.87
N GLU A 78 -1.66 -7.24 -4.89
CA GLU A 78 -3.10 -7.57 -4.94
C GLU A 78 -3.50 -8.42 -6.15
N MET A 79 -2.79 -8.30 -7.29
CA MET A 79 -3.08 -9.07 -8.49
C MET A 79 -2.36 -10.41 -8.58
N VAL A 80 -1.17 -10.53 -7.98
CA VAL A 80 -0.32 -11.72 -8.19
C VAL A 80 -0.19 -12.60 -6.94
N LEU A 81 -0.61 -12.13 -5.78
CA LEU A 81 -0.62 -12.91 -4.54
C LEU A 81 -2.04 -13.45 -4.26
N PRO A 82 -2.21 -14.79 -4.12
CA PRO A 82 -3.52 -15.38 -3.91
C PRO A 82 -4.11 -14.99 -2.54
N GLY A 83 -5.37 -14.54 -2.52
CA GLY A 83 -6.05 -14.10 -1.29
C GLY A 83 -5.54 -12.76 -0.75
N PHE A 84 -4.94 -11.93 -1.60
CA PHE A 84 -4.43 -10.60 -1.27
C PHE A 84 -5.40 -9.49 -1.72
N GLU A 85 -6.70 -9.73 -1.58
CA GLU A 85 -7.76 -8.80 -2.00
C GLU A 85 -8.06 -7.81 -0.87
N LEU A 86 -7.56 -6.59 -1.01
CA LEU A 86 -7.66 -5.57 0.05
C LEU A 86 -8.85 -4.64 -0.14
N GLY A 87 -9.35 -4.51 -1.37
CA GLY A 87 -10.51 -3.68 -1.68
C GLY A 87 -10.32 -2.23 -1.19
N ALA A 88 -11.33 -1.69 -0.49
CA ALA A 88 -11.30 -0.34 0.06
C ALA A 88 -10.31 -0.13 1.23
N ARG A 89 -9.76 -1.21 1.80
CA ARG A 89 -8.76 -1.15 2.88
C ARG A 89 -7.33 -1.10 2.36
N SER A 90 -7.14 -1.05 1.04
CA SER A 90 -5.81 -1.06 0.45
C SER A 90 -4.96 0.14 0.90
N PRO A 91 -3.73 -0.07 1.40
CA PRO A 91 -2.84 1.01 1.82
C PRO A 91 -2.44 1.93 0.66
N VAL A 92 -2.60 1.48 -0.59
CA VAL A 92 -2.43 2.32 -1.78
C VAL A 92 -3.26 3.60 -1.67
N ILE A 93 -4.48 3.54 -1.11
CA ILE A 93 -5.35 4.70 -0.96
C ILE A 93 -4.73 5.74 -0.02
N ALA A 94 -4.16 5.28 1.10
CA ALA A 94 -3.48 6.15 2.07
C ALA A 94 -2.22 6.78 1.46
N LEU A 95 -1.40 5.99 0.76
CA LEU A 95 -0.19 6.47 0.09
C LEU A 95 -0.50 7.48 -1.03
N VAL A 96 -1.55 7.24 -1.81
CA VAL A 96 -2.03 8.18 -2.85
C VAL A 96 -2.49 9.49 -2.22
N ARG A 97 -3.21 9.44 -1.09
CA ARG A 97 -3.62 10.62 -0.34
C ARG A 97 -2.43 11.42 0.17
N LEU A 98 -1.42 10.75 0.73
CA LEU A 98 -0.18 11.38 1.19
C LEU A 98 0.54 12.13 0.05
N LEU A 99 0.71 11.50 -1.12
CA LEU A 99 1.33 12.15 -2.29
C LEU A 99 0.55 13.37 -2.77
N LYS A 100 -0.79 13.30 -2.74
CA LYS A 100 -1.65 14.45 -3.09
C LYS A 100 -1.52 15.58 -2.08
N GLN A 101 -1.48 15.28 -0.78
CA GLN A 101 -1.26 16.29 0.27
C GLN A 101 0.10 16.98 0.12
N ARG A 102 1.12 16.26 -0.35
CA ARG A 102 2.45 16.82 -0.66
C ARG A 102 2.49 17.65 -1.95
N GLY A 103 1.48 17.56 -2.82
CA GLY A 103 1.53 18.17 -4.15
C GLY A 103 2.50 17.46 -5.11
N GLU A 104 2.93 16.24 -4.78
CA GLU A 104 3.93 15.46 -5.53
C GLU A 104 3.32 14.18 -6.15
N TYR A 105 2.01 14.21 -6.43
CA TYR A 105 1.31 13.09 -7.06
C TYR A 105 1.58 13.06 -8.57
N PRO A 106 2.20 12.00 -9.14
CA PRO A 106 2.48 11.95 -10.57
C PRO A 106 1.20 11.76 -11.40
N ASP A 107 1.10 12.47 -12.52
CA ASP A 107 -0.06 12.41 -13.42
C ASP A 107 -0.26 11.01 -14.05
N ASP A 108 0.83 10.29 -14.35
CA ASP A 108 0.76 8.95 -14.95
C ASP A 108 0.32 7.86 -13.96
N LEU A 109 0.47 8.11 -12.66
CA LEU A 109 0.29 7.08 -11.62
C LEU A 109 -1.16 6.58 -11.56
N THR A 110 -2.15 7.45 -11.75
CA THR A 110 -3.56 7.04 -11.78
C THR A 110 -3.81 6.05 -12.92
N GLY A 111 -3.29 6.36 -14.12
CA GLY A 111 -3.45 5.49 -15.29
C GLY A 111 -2.76 4.15 -15.09
N TRP A 112 -1.54 4.18 -14.54
CA TRP A 112 -0.78 2.97 -14.24
C TRP A 112 -1.50 2.07 -13.23
N VAL A 113 -1.99 2.61 -12.11
CA VAL A 113 -2.69 1.82 -11.08
C VAL A 113 -3.92 1.14 -11.66
N LYS A 114 -4.76 1.89 -12.39
CA LYS A 114 -5.97 1.35 -13.02
C LYS A 114 -5.70 0.27 -14.07
N ALA A 115 -4.57 0.33 -14.77
CA ALA A 115 -4.19 -0.67 -15.75
C ALA A 115 -3.60 -1.95 -15.11
N ASN A 116 -3.28 -1.91 -13.82
CA ASN A 116 -2.54 -2.97 -13.12
C ASN A 116 -3.31 -3.60 -11.96
N THR A 117 -4.60 -3.30 -11.80
CA THR A 117 -5.46 -3.89 -10.76
C THR A 117 -6.92 -3.99 -11.19
N ASP A 118 -7.60 -5.03 -10.72
CA ASP A 118 -9.07 -5.16 -10.83
C ASP A 118 -9.79 -4.58 -9.60
N ASN A 119 -9.06 -4.06 -8.61
CA ASN A 119 -9.63 -3.41 -7.44
C ASN A 119 -10.25 -2.06 -7.80
N ARG A 120 -11.59 -2.05 -7.96
CA ARG A 120 -12.41 -0.87 -8.29
C ARG A 120 -12.28 0.31 -7.33
N PHE A 121 -11.75 0.10 -6.12
CA PHE A 121 -11.54 1.16 -5.15
C PHE A 121 -10.24 1.93 -5.45
N LEU A 122 -9.26 1.34 -6.15
CA LEU A 122 -8.01 2.02 -6.45
C LEU A 122 -8.14 3.03 -7.61
N PRO A 123 -7.43 4.18 -7.54
CA PRO A 123 -6.51 4.61 -6.48
C PRO A 123 -7.17 5.43 -5.35
N TYR A 124 -8.51 5.62 -5.36
CA TYR A 124 -9.15 6.70 -4.59
C TYR A 124 -10.03 6.28 -3.42
N GLY A 125 -10.19 4.98 -3.18
CA GLY A 125 -11.15 4.43 -2.25
C GLY A 125 -12.60 4.46 -2.77
N SER A 126 -13.52 4.16 -1.87
CA SER A 126 -14.97 4.25 -2.13
C SER A 126 -15.39 5.68 -2.46
N LEU A 127 -16.32 5.85 -3.40
CA LEU A 127 -16.92 7.17 -3.71
C LEU A 127 -17.56 7.83 -2.48
N LEU A 128 -18.01 7.04 -1.50
CA LEU A 128 -18.56 7.52 -0.23
C LEU A 128 -17.53 8.22 0.67
N ASP A 129 -16.23 7.95 0.48
CA ASP A 129 -15.14 8.52 1.29
C ASP A 129 -14.71 9.93 0.80
N ARG A 130 -15.50 10.51 -0.12
CA ARG A 130 -15.28 11.84 -0.74
C ARG A 130 -16.39 12.85 -0.41
N LEU A 131 -17.33 12.50 0.48
CA LEU A 131 -18.39 13.37 1.01
C LEU A 131 -18.03 13.82 2.43
#